data_AF-A0A7J4GTD3-F1
#
_entry.id   AF-A0A7J4GTD3-F1
#
_cell.length_a   1.000
_cell.length_b   1.000
_cell.length_c   1.000
_cell.angle_alpha   90.00
_cell.angle_beta   90.00
_cell.angle_gamma   90.00
#
_symmetry.space_group_name_H-M   'P 1'
#
loop_
_entity.id
_entity.type
_entity.pdbx_description
1 polymer ?
#
loop_
_entity_poly.entity_id
_entity_poly.type
_entity_poly.pdbx_seq_one_letter_code
_entity_poly.pdbx_strand_id
1 'polypeptide(L)'
;MRRVAVRTANFRLSFHLMRELKRRNCQFVMLSPEDSWDGIWLATPEETVQSKGGIPVIEDTVEAAVERAIQLSRGFSSANQLVFGIDPGPRPGLAWLADGQLVGTAQLENVSDVISHIKGLSSSIQHIHLVVKIGDGAPLIRDRLVNECIESKLEVLVVSEAKTSKGSRSQAHIHAATRIAVQGGKRIASMRVIQVGEGALKEIKRQSRILSGGRVTISSELAMSVALGNLELAQALKKA
;
A
#
# COMPACT_ATOMS: atom_id res chain seq x y z
N MET A 1 10.24 -20.02 21.94
CA MET A 1 9.25 -19.50 20.97
C MET A 1 8.81 -18.13 21.40
N ARG A 2 8.69 -17.16 20.48
CA ARG A 2 8.08 -15.86 20.82
C ARG A 2 6.58 -16.03 20.99
N ARG A 3 6.00 -15.42 22.03
CA ARG A 3 4.57 -15.53 22.35
C ARG A 3 3.73 -14.72 21.35
N VAL A 4 2.60 -15.27 20.92
CA VAL A 4 1.62 -14.63 20.02
C VAL A 4 0.46 -14.06 20.83
N ALA A 5 -0.03 -12.88 20.45
CA ALA A 5 -1.19 -12.25 21.05
C ALA A 5 -2.18 -11.74 20.00
N VAL A 6 -3.45 -11.64 20.39
CA VAL A 6 -4.47 -10.88 19.65
C VAL A 6 -4.75 -9.62 20.48
N ARG A 7 -4.46 -8.45 19.90
CA ARG A 7 -4.52 -7.15 20.58
C ARG A 7 -5.34 -6.17 19.77
N THR A 8 -6.66 -6.32 19.82
CA THR A 8 -7.58 -5.48 19.05
C THR A 8 -8.89 -5.24 19.79
N ALA A 9 -9.40 -4.02 19.72
CA ALA A 9 -10.75 -3.63 20.14
C ALA A 9 -11.82 -4.07 19.13
N ASN A 10 -11.44 -4.48 17.92
CA ASN A 10 -12.38 -4.96 16.91
C ASN A 10 -12.82 -6.39 17.25
N PHE A 11 -14.04 -6.52 17.80
CA PHE A 11 -14.61 -7.80 18.20
C PHE A 11 -14.73 -8.81 17.05
N ARG A 12 -15.08 -8.34 15.84
CA ARG A 12 -15.23 -9.21 14.68
C ARG A 12 -13.88 -9.77 14.25
N LEU A 13 -12.86 -8.91 14.13
CA LEU A 13 -11.51 -9.33 13.77
C LEU A 13 -10.91 -10.27 14.83
N SER A 14 -11.03 -9.95 16.11
CA SER A 14 -10.54 -10.81 17.20
C SER A 14 -11.18 -12.19 17.16
N PHE A 15 -12.48 -12.31 16.91
CA PHE A 15 -13.15 -13.60 16.74
C PHE A 15 -12.56 -14.42 15.59
N HIS A 16 -12.38 -13.79 14.41
CA HIS A 16 -11.80 -14.48 13.25
C HIS A 16 -10.35 -14.92 13.50
N LEU A 17 -9.54 -14.07 14.13
CA LEU A 17 -8.16 -14.39 14.52
C LEU A 17 -8.09 -15.54 15.53
N MET A 18 -8.89 -15.48 16.60
CA MET A 18 -8.95 -16.55 17.60
C MET A 18 -9.35 -17.89 16.99
N ARG A 19 -10.35 -17.89 16.10
CA ARG A 19 -10.81 -19.10 15.42
C ARG A 19 -9.68 -19.71 14.58
N GLU A 20 -8.97 -18.88 13.82
CA GLU A 20 -7.88 -19.34 12.96
C GLU A 20 -6.66 -19.82 13.76
N LEU A 21 -6.26 -19.08 14.81
CA LEU A 21 -5.16 -19.49 15.71
C LEU A 21 -5.46 -20.83 16.40
N LYS A 22 -6.70 -21.03 16.89
CA LYS A 22 -7.13 -22.31 17.47
C LYS A 22 -7.10 -23.44 16.44
N ARG A 23 -7.60 -23.18 15.22
CA ARG A 23 -7.58 -24.17 14.13
C ARG A 23 -6.17 -24.66 13.80
N ARG A 24 -5.17 -23.78 13.93
CA ARG A 24 -3.74 -24.07 13.68
C ARG A 24 -2.99 -24.59 14.91
N ASN A 25 -3.67 -24.87 16.03
CA ASN A 25 -3.06 -25.25 17.32
C ASN A 25 -1.98 -24.27 17.81
N CYS A 26 -2.14 -22.98 17.53
CA CYS A 26 -1.23 -21.93 18.00
C CYS A 26 -1.65 -21.46 19.40
N GLN A 27 -0.72 -21.43 20.35
CA GLN A 27 -0.96 -20.81 21.66
C GLN A 27 -0.90 -19.28 21.54
N PHE A 28 -1.91 -18.60 22.08
CA PHE A 28 -2.00 -17.15 22.05
C PHE A 28 -2.61 -16.58 23.33
N VAL A 29 -2.38 -15.29 23.57
CA VAL A 29 -3.03 -14.52 24.65
C VAL A 29 -3.90 -13.41 24.05
N MET A 30 -4.95 -13.03 24.78
CA MET A 30 -5.75 -11.84 24.45
C MET A 30 -5.21 -10.66 25.24
N LEU A 31 -5.05 -9.53 24.57
CA LEU A 31 -4.57 -8.28 25.18
C LEU A 31 -5.55 -7.15 24.89
N SER A 32 -5.65 -6.23 25.83
CA SER A 32 -6.31 -4.95 25.62
C SER A 32 -5.45 -4.07 24.70
N PRO A 33 -6.05 -3.14 23.93
CA PRO A 33 -5.28 -2.23 23.06
C PRO A 33 -4.20 -1.42 23.80
N GLU A 34 -4.46 -1.11 25.07
CA GLU A 34 -3.59 -0.33 25.95
C GLU A 34 -2.42 -1.15 26.55
N ASP A 35 -2.49 -2.49 26.48
CA ASP A 35 -1.50 -3.36 27.10
C ASP A 35 -0.18 -3.29 26.32
N SER A 36 0.93 -3.11 27.06
CA SER A 36 2.28 -3.22 26.50
C SER A 36 2.68 -4.68 26.32
N TRP A 37 3.34 -4.97 25.20
CA TRP A 37 3.66 -6.34 24.81
C TRP A 37 4.94 -6.39 23.98
N ASP A 38 5.86 -7.29 24.35
CA ASP A 38 7.18 -7.47 23.73
C ASP A 38 7.22 -8.65 22.75
N GLY A 39 6.10 -9.35 22.58
CA GLY A 39 5.95 -10.49 21.68
C GLY A 39 5.32 -10.12 20.32
N ILE A 40 4.89 -11.15 19.60
CA ILE A 40 4.18 -10.99 18.32
C ILE A 40 2.72 -10.73 18.65
N TRP A 41 2.08 -9.78 17.97
CA TRP A 41 0.68 -9.50 18.18
C TRP A 41 -0.03 -9.12 16.89
N LEU A 42 -1.30 -9.48 16.79
CA LEU A 42 -2.18 -9.28 15.64
C LEU A 42 -3.26 -8.26 15.99
N ALA A 43 -3.50 -7.30 15.12
CA ALA A 43 -4.50 -6.25 15.33
C ALA A 43 -5.04 -5.67 14.02
N THR A 44 -5.96 -4.70 14.10
CA THR A 44 -6.36 -3.93 12.91
C THR A 44 -5.20 -3.08 12.37
N PRO A 45 -5.21 -2.71 11.07
CA PRO A 45 -4.28 -1.72 10.52
C PRO A 45 -4.15 -0.47 11.40
N GLU A 46 -5.29 0.06 11.84
CA GLU A 46 -5.40 1.25 12.65
C GLU A 46 -4.57 1.13 13.94
N GLU A 47 -4.75 0.04 14.67
CA GLU A 47 -4.10 -0.21 15.96
C GLU A 47 -2.59 -0.47 15.81
N THR A 48 -2.18 -1.15 14.73
CA THR A 48 -0.76 -1.41 14.45
C THR A 48 0.02 -0.15 14.13
N VAL A 49 -0.58 0.76 13.36
CA VAL A 49 0.01 2.06 13.04
C VAL A 49 0.12 2.92 14.29
N GLN A 50 -0.96 3.02 15.08
CA GLN A 50 -1.00 3.81 16.31
C GLN A 50 0.09 3.38 17.30
N SER A 51 0.32 2.08 17.42
CA SER A 51 1.31 1.52 18.35
C SER A 51 2.69 1.28 17.73
N LYS A 52 2.88 1.69 16.45
CA LYS A 52 4.12 1.50 15.68
C LYS A 52 4.65 0.06 15.74
N GLY A 53 3.78 -0.93 15.57
CA GLY A 53 4.17 -2.34 15.62
C GLY A 53 2.99 -3.30 15.39
N GLY A 54 3.26 -4.60 15.50
CA GLY A 54 2.25 -5.64 15.32
C GLY A 54 1.98 -6.01 13.86
N ILE A 55 1.24 -7.10 13.68
CA ILE A 55 0.81 -7.63 12.38
C ILE A 55 -0.62 -7.09 12.10
N PRO A 56 -0.81 -6.17 11.15
CA PRO A 56 -2.11 -5.68 10.74
C PRO A 56 -2.89 -6.75 9.98
N VAL A 57 -4.17 -6.84 10.30
CA VAL A 57 -5.07 -7.86 9.78
C VAL A 57 -6.41 -7.23 9.41
N ILE A 58 -6.90 -7.55 8.22
CA ILE A 58 -8.30 -7.37 7.84
C ILE A 58 -8.95 -8.73 7.61
N GLU A 59 -10.27 -8.76 7.46
CA GLU A 59 -11.02 -10.02 7.27
C GLU A 59 -10.44 -10.90 6.16
N ASP A 60 -10.03 -10.31 5.04
CA ASP A 60 -9.52 -11.07 3.89
C ASP A 60 -8.08 -11.58 4.07
N THR A 61 -7.34 -11.12 5.09
CA THR A 61 -5.92 -11.48 5.31
C THR A 61 -5.68 -12.27 6.58
N VAL A 62 -6.73 -12.71 7.28
CA VAL A 62 -6.64 -13.43 8.56
C VAL A 62 -5.72 -14.66 8.48
N GLU A 63 -5.90 -15.51 7.47
CA GLU A 63 -5.09 -16.73 7.35
C GLU A 63 -3.60 -16.43 7.15
N ALA A 64 -3.27 -15.48 6.26
CA ALA A 64 -1.89 -15.08 5.99
C ALA A 64 -1.23 -14.44 7.22
N ALA A 65 -1.97 -13.60 7.94
CA ALA A 65 -1.46 -12.96 9.16
C ALA A 65 -1.20 -13.96 10.29
N VAL A 66 -2.07 -14.95 10.48
CA VAL A 66 -1.88 -16.01 11.48
C VAL A 66 -0.69 -16.90 11.12
N GLU A 67 -0.55 -17.29 9.86
CA GLU A 67 0.60 -18.04 9.38
C GLU A 67 1.90 -17.30 9.70
N ARG A 68 1.95 -15.98 9.48
CA ARG A 68 3.10 -15.19 9.87
C ARG A 68 3.37 -15.23 11.36
N ALA A 69 2.34 -15.01 12.19
CA ALA A 69 2.53 -15.00 13.63
C ALA A 69 3.17 -16.31 14.11
N ILE A 70 2.76 -17.43 13.51
CA ILE A 70 3.36 -18.75 13.75
C ILE A 70 4.81 -18.81 13.25
N GLN A 71 5.12 -18.34 12.06
CA GLN A 71 6.50 -18.33 11.52
C GLN A 71 7.46 -17.50 12.36
N LEU A 72 7.06 -16.29 12.74
CA LEU A 72 7.83 -15.43 13.65
C LEU A 72 7.99 -16.07 15.02
N SER A 73 6.96 -16.76 15.54
CA SER A 73 7.04 -17.45 16.84
C SER A 73 8.09 -18.57 16.85
N ARG A 74 8.32 -19.17 15.67
CA ARG A 74 9.30 -20.24 15.39
C ARG A 74 10.68 -19.70 14.97
N GLY A 75 10.84 -18.39 14.85
CA GLY A 75 12.13 -17.76 14.53
C GLY A 75 12.47 -17.69 13.03
N PHE A 76 11.51 -17.97 12.14
CA PHE A 76 11.70 -17.74 10.71
C PHE A 76 11.68 -16.23 10.44
N SER A 77 12.82 -15.70 9.95
CA SER A 77 13.08 -14.27 9.79
C SER A 77 12.93 -13.74 8.37
N SER A 78 12.91 -14.62 7.35
CA SER A 78 12.49 -14.24 6.01
C SER A 78 11.00 -13.88 5.99
N ALA A 79 10.63 -12.92 5.13
CA ALA A 79 9.23 -12.58 4.97
C ALA A 79 8.55 -13.61 4.05
N ASN A 80 7.43 -14.20 4.45
CA ASN A 80 6.68 -15.05 3.53
C ASN A 80 6.02 -14.21 2.42
N GLN A 81 5.52 -13.04 2.76
CA GLN A 81 4.84 -12.10 1.88
C GLN A 81 5.33 -10.68 2.12
N LEU A 82 5.88 -10.04 1.09
CA LEU A 82 6.17 -8.61 1.06
C LEU A 82 5.07 -7.91 0.27
N VAL A 83 4.32 -7.04 0.93
CA VAL A 83 3.20 -6.31 0.33
C VAL A 83 3.56 -4.84 0.22
N PHE A 84 3.44 -4.27 -0.97
CA PHE A 84 3.52 -2.82 -1.18
C PHE A 84 2.11 -2.26 -1.41
N GLY A 85 1.70 -1.26 -0.65
CA GLY A 85 0.48 -0.48 -0.90
C GLY A 85 0.84 0.87 -1.50
N ILE A 86 0.15 1.24 -2.56
CA ILE A 86 0.35 2.50 -3.28
C ILE A 86 -0.95 3.31 -3.27
N ASP A 87 -0.86 4.52 -2.71
CA ASP A 87 -1.88 5.55 -2.84
C ASP A 87 -1.58 6.39 -4.10
N PRO A 88 -2.39 6.25 -5.18
CA PRO A 88 -2.08 6.87 -6.46
C PRO A 88 -2.33 8.40 -6.43
N GLY A 89 -1.40 9.15 -7.00
CA GLY A 89 -1.50 10.61 -7.08
C GLY A 89 -0.27 11.21 -7.74
N PRO A 90 -0.24 12.54 -7.98
CA PRO A 90 0.91 13.20 -8.59
C PRO A 90 2.21 12.94 -7.82
N ARG A 91 2.09 12.87 -6.49
CA ARG A 91 3.09 12.38 -5.57
C ARG A 91 2.54 11.11 -4.93
N PRO A 92 2.92 9.91 -5.39
CA PRO A 92 2.38 8.66 -4.86
C PRO A 92 2.82 8.40 -3.42
N GLY A 93 1.88 7.99 -2.58
CA GLY A 93 2.18 7.45 -1.25
C GLY A 93 2.53 5.97 -1.37
N LEU A 94 3.57 5.52 -0.67
CA LEU A 94 4.02 4.12 -0.64
C LEU A 94 4.08 3.62 0.80
N ALA A 95 3.61 2.40 1.05
CA ALA A 95 3.81 1.68 2.30
C ALA A 95 4.21 0.24 1.99
N TRP A 96 5.04 -0.37 2.82
CA TRP A 96 5.40 -1.78 2.64
C TRP A 96 5.36 -2.57 3.93
N LEU A 97 4.82 -3.78 3.81
CA LEU A 97 4.51 -4.67 4.91
C LEU A 97 5.25 -5.98 4.68
N ALA A 98 5.99 -6.42 5.69
CA ALA A 98 6.58 -7.75 5.73
C ALA A 98 5.65 -8.63 6.57
N ASP A 99 4.90 -9.48 5.88
CA ASP A 99 3.93 -10.40 6.45
C ASP A 99 2.92 -9.72 7.38
N GLY A 100 2.28 -8.70 6.82
CA GLY A 100 1.43 -7.80 7.56
C GLY A 100 2.22 -6.71 8.26
N GLN A 101 3.31 -6.95 8.98
CA GLN A 101 3.95 -5.89 9.78
C GLN A 101 4.38 -4.69 8.92
N LEU A 102 3.92 -3.48 9.27
CA LEU A 102 4.36 -2.25 8.61
C LEU A 102 5.86 -2.06 8.84
N VAL A 103 6.64 -2.11 7.76
CA VAL A 103 8.09 -1.94 7.79
C VAL A 103 8.44 -0.47 7.54
N GLY A 104 7.72 0.19 6.64
CA GLY A 104 7.94 1.60 6.39
C GLY A 104 6.94 2.23 5.43
N THR A 105 7.09 3.53 5.28
CA THR A 105 6.29 4.38 4.40
C THR A 105 7.17 5.41 3.72
N ALA A 106 6.83 5.82 2.50
CA ALA A 106 7.48 6.89 1.77
C ALA A 106 6.45 7.71 1.00
N GLN A 107 6.80 8.98 0.74
CA GLN A 107 6.09 9.85 -0.18
C GLN A 107 7.03 10.10 -1.35
N LEU A 108 6.65 9.69 -2.55
CA LEU A 108 7.46 9.85 -3.75
C LEU A 108 7.09 11.14 -4.48
N GLU A 109 8.05 11.72 -5.18
CA GLU A 109 7.83 12.95 -5.97
C GLU A 109 7.19 12.65 -7.32
N ASN A 110 7.47 11.48 -7.91
CA ASN A 110 6.95 11.10 -9.23
C ASN A 110 6.47 9.64 -9.28
N VAL A 111 5.63 9.36 -10.27
CA VAL A 111 5.12 8.02 -10.59
C VAL A 111 6.24 7.09 -11.07
N SER A 112 7.16 7.62 -11.89
CA SER A 112 8.31 6.89 -12.45
C SER A 112 9.24 6.28 -11.39
N ASP A 113 9.26 6.87 -10.19
CA ASP A 113 10.13 6.43 -9.09
C ASP A 113 9.56 5.23 -8.34
N VAL A 114 8.27 4.92 -8.50
CA VAL A 114 7.58 3.91 -7.67
C VAL A 114 8.17 2.53 -7.87
N ILE A 115 8.32 2.09 -9.12
CA ILE A 115 8.82 0.75 -9.43
C ILE A 115 10.28 0.57 -9.04
N SER A 116 11.12 1.58 -9.29
CA SER A 116 12.54 1.53 -8.92
C SER A 116 12.69 1.47 -7.40
N HIS A 117 11.87 2.21 -6.66
CA HIS A 117 11.85 2.19 -5.20
C HIS A 117 11.37 0.83 -4.65
N ILE A 118 10.30 0.26 -5.22
CA ILE A 118 9.83 -1.09 -4.87
C ILE A 118 10.93 -2.12 -5.10
N LYS A 119 11.60 -2.09 -6.27
CA LYS A 119 12.70 -3.00 -6.60
C LYS A 119 13.85 -2.87 -5.61
N GLY A 120 14.27 -1.64 -5.29
CA GLY A 120 15.33 -1.37 -4.32
C GLY A 120 15.01 -1.85 -2.90
N LEU A 121 13.77 -1.64 -2.45
CA LEU A 121 13.33 -2.13 -1.14
C LEU A 121 13.23 -3.66 -1.14
N SER A 122 12.64 -4.26 -2.17
CA SER A 122 12.45 -5.71 -2.26
C SER A 122 13.77 -6.48 -2.33
N SER A 123 14.83 -5.93 -2.93
CA SER A 123 16.14 -6.58 -2.96
C SER A 123 16.84 -6.59 -1.59
N SER A 124 16.49 -5.63 -0.71
CA SER A 124 17.05 -5.53 0.65
C SER A 124 16.31 -6.39 1.69
N ILE A 125 15.11 -6.87 1.36
CA ILE A 125 14.25 -7.64 2.27
C ILE A 125 14.13 -9.06 1.72
N GLN A 126 14.65 -10.06 2.43
CA GLN A 126 14.45 -11.46 2.03
C GLN A 126 12.96 -11.82 2.08
N HIS A 127 12.40 -12.28 0.97
CA HIS A 127 10.98 -12.62 0.86
C HIS A 127 10.72 -13.80 -0.08
N ILE A 128 9.57 -14.49 0.10
CA ILE A 128 9.13 -15.59 -0.79
C ILE A 128 8.15 -15.08 -1.85
N HIS A 129 7.17 -14.28 -1.43
CA HIS A 129 6.16 -13.69 -2.31
C HIS A 129 6.19 -12.17 -2.24
N LEU A 130 5.94 -11.49 -3.36
CA LEU A 130 5.82 -10.04 -3.44
C LEU A 130 4.53 -9.69 -4.17
N VAL A 131 3.75 -8.79 -3.58
CA VAL A 131 2.54 -8.26 -4.22
C VAL A 131 2.45 -6.75 -4.07
N VAL A 132 2.02 -6.09 -5.14
CA VAL A 132 1.74 -4.65 -5.17
C VAL A 132 0.23 -4.43 -5.18
N LYS A 133 -0.24 -3.58 -4.28
CA LYS A 133 -1.64 -3.18 -4.15
C LYS A 133 -1.76 -1.69 -4.47
N ILE A 134 -2.68 -1.32 -5.35
CA ILE A 134 -2.87 0.05 -5.82
C ILE A 134 -4.30 0.49 -5.50
N GLY A 135 -4.47 1.68 -4.91
CA GLY A 135 -5.79 2.29 -4.70
C GLY A 135 -6.55 2.50 -6.02
N ASP A 136 -7.88 2.56 -5.96
CA ASP A 136 -8.73 2.77 -7.14
C ASP A 136 -8.91 4.26 -7.49
N GLY A 137 -8.38 5.17 -6.67
CA GLY A 137 -8.28 6.60 -6.93
C GLY A 137 -7.38 6.97 -8.11
N ALA A 138 -7.37 8.26 -8.45
CA ALA A 138 -6.57 8.87 -9.53
C ALA A 138 -6.41 7.99 -10.80
N PRO A 139 -7.49 7.72 -11.57
CA PRO A 139 -7.54 6.66 -12.58
C PRO A 139 -6.38 6.65 -13.58
N LEU A 140 -5.98 7.83 -14.07
CA LEU A 140 -4.86 7.96 -15.00
C LEU A 140 -3.53 7.43 -14.40
N ILE A 141 -3.23 7.83 -13.16
CA ILE A 141 -1.98 7.48 -12.49
C ILE A 141 -2.04 6.02 -12.03
N ARG A 142 -3.17 5.58 -11.50
CA ARG A 142 -3.42 4.17 -11.16
C ARG A 142 -3.18 3.26 -12.35
N ASP A 143 -3.76 3.56 -13.51
CA ASP A 143 -3.66 2.69 -14.69
C ASP A 143 -2.23 2.65 -15.24
N ARG A 144 -1.48 3.75 -15.13
CA ARG A 144 -0.05 3.77 -15.40
C ARG A 144 0.73 2.87 -14.45
N LEU A 145 0.53 3.01 -13.14
CA LEU A 145 1.19 2.18 -12.13
C LEU A 145 0.89 0.69 -12.32
N VAL A 146 -0.36 0.35 -12.65
CA VAL A 146 -0.75 -1.03 -12.98
C VAL A 146 0.07 -1.54 -14.17
N ASN A 147 0.16 -0.75 -15.25
CA ASN A 147 0.90 -1.13 -16.44
C ASN A 147 2.41 -1.29 -16.16
N GLU A 148 3.02 -0.34 -15.47
CA GLU A 148 4.45 -0.37 -15.11
C GLU A 148 4.79 -1.58 -14.20
N CYS A 149 3.88 -1.96 -13.30
CA CYS A 149 4.03 -3.15 -12.47
C CYS A 149 3.93 -4.44 -13.29
N ILE A 150 2.96 -4.54 -14.21
CA ILE A 150 2.80 -5.69 -15.10
C ILE A 150 4.03 -5.87 -16.01
N GLU A 151 4.53 -4.78 -16.61
CA GLU A 151 5.77 -4.79 -17.39
C GLU A 151 6.97 -5.24 -16.56
N SER A 152 7.01 -4.85 -15.28
CA SER A 152 8.03 -5.29 -14.32
C SER A 152 7.81 -6.69 -13.75
N LYS A 153 6.82 -7.44 -14.23
CA LYS A 153 6.46 -8.80 -13.77
C LYS A 153 6.12 -8.86 -12.28
N LEU A 154 5.58 -7.78 -11.73
CA LEU A 154 5.09 -7.71 -10.36
C LEU A 154 3.62 -8.15 -10.33
N GLU A 155 3.24 -8.89 -9.29
CA GLU A 155 1.83 -9.19 -9.06
C GLU A 155 1.08 -7.94 -8.59
N VAL A 156 -0.06 -7.63 -9.22
CA VAL A 156 -0.83 -6.41 -8.96
C VAL A 156 -2.27 -6.72 -8.54
N LEU A 157 -2.70 -6.08 -7.46
CA LEU A 157 -4.09 -6.01 -7.03
C LEU A 157 -4.55 -4.55 -7.02
N VAL A 158 -5.80 -4.31 -7.44
CA VAL A 158 -6.45 -3.00 -7.26
C VAL A 158 -7.42 -3.05 -6.09
N VAL A 159 -7.27 -2.11 -5.18
CA VAL A 159 -7.98 -2.02 -3.90
C VAL A 159 -8.98 -0.89 -3.98
N SER A 160 -10.21 -1.10 -3.49
CA SER A 160 -11.24 -0.07 -3.53
C SER A 160 -11.23 0.82 -2.30
N GLU A 161 -11.11 2.14 -2.50
CA GLU A 161 -11.09 3.14 -1.44
C GLU A 161 -12.51 3.49 -0.94
N ALA A 162 -13.55 3.12 -1.71
CA ALA A 162 -14.95 3.52 -1.47
C ALA A 162 -15.58 2.98 -0.17
N LYS A 163 -15.00 1.95 0.46
CA LYS A 163 -15.55 1.33 1.68
C LYS A 163 -15.24 2.08 2.98
N THR A 164 -14.66 3.29 2.92
CA THR A 164 -14.04 3.95 4.08
C THR A 164 -14.83 5.11 4.70
N SER A 165 -16.04 5.43 4.23
CA SER A 165 -16.83 6.57 4.77
C SER A 165 -17.72 6.27 6.00
N LYS A 166 -17.69 5.06 6.55
CA LYS A 166 -18.55 4.66 7.69
C LYS A 166 -17.81 4.38 9.00
N GLY A 167 -16.72 5.09 9.29
CA GLY A 167 -15.98 4.94 10.54
C GLY A 167 -15.49 6.26 11.12
N SER A 168 -15.80 6.49 12.40
CA SER A 168 -15.48 7.64 13.27
C SER A 168 -14.27 8.50 12.90
N ARG A 169 -14.37 9.81 13.22
CA ARG A 169 -13.32 10.87 13.20
C ARG A 169 -11.91 10.46 13.66
N SER A 170 -11.76 9.33 14.36
CA SER A 170 -10.48 8.72 14.76
C SER A 170 -9.69 8.07 13.60
N GLN A 171 -10.30 7.78 12.45
CA GLN A 171 -9.67 7.13 11.29
C GLN A 171 -8.85 8.08 10.39
N ALA A 172 -8.82 9.37 10.72
CA ALA A 172 -8.22 10.42 9.90
C ALA A 172 -6.67 10.42 9.85
N HIS A 173 -6.01 9.58 10.66
CA HIS A 173 -4.55 9.66 10.87
C HIS A 173 -3.73 8.46 10.33
N ILE A 174 -4.34 7.55 9.56
CA ILE A 174 -3.62 6.46 8.90
C ILE A 174 -3.28 6.86 7.47
N HIS A 175 -2.04 6.66 7.03
CA HIS A 175 -1.63 6.93 5.66
C HIS A 175 -2.40 6.02 4.68
N ALA A 176 -2.97 6.57 3.61
CA ALA A 176 -3.80 5.84 2.65
C ALA A 176 -3.08 4.63 2.04
N ALA A 177 -1.79 4.76 1.75
CA ALA A 177 -0.94 3.67 1.25
C ALA A 177 -0.89 2.47 2.20
N THR A 178 -0.86 2.70 3.52
CA THR A 178 -0.89 1.63 4.53
C THR A 178 -2.24 0.90 4.52
N ARG A 179 -3.35 1.63 4.42
CA ARG A 179 -4.68 1.00 4.29
C ARG A 179 -4.77 0.14 3.04
N ILE A 180 -4.28 0.66 1.92
CA ILE A 180 -4.25 -0.05 0.64
C ILE A 180 -3.40 -1.33 0.75
N ALA A 181 -2.25 -1.26 1.42
CA ALA A 181 -1.39 -2.44 1.62
C ALA A 181 -2.10 -3.55 2.42
N VAL A 182 -2.90 -3.21 3.42
CA VAL A 182 -3.58 -4.24 4.22
C VAL A 182 -4.84 -4.75 3.52
N GLN A 183 -5.60 -3.87 2.87
CA GLN A 183 -6.91 -4.21 2.30
C GLN A 183 -6.86 -5.28 1.20
N GLY A 184 -7.96 -6.03 1.06
CA GLY A 184 -8.15 -6.99 -0.02
C GLY A 184 -8.32 -6.26 -1.36
N GLY A 185 -7.90 -6.89 -2.45
CA GLY A 185 -7.94 -6.28 -3.76
C GLY A 185 -8.28 -7.27 -4.87
N LYS A 186 -8.66 -6.74 -6.03
CA LYS A 186 -8.93 -7.53 -7.24
C LYS A 186 -7.64 -7.67 -8.04
N ARG A 187 -7.23 -8.92 -8.27
CA ARG A 187 -6.05 -9.22 -9.10
C ARG A 187 -6.24 -8.69 -10.52
N ILE A 188 -5.22 -8.01 -11.03
CA ILE A 188 -5.18 -7.52 -12.41
C ILE A 188 -4.08 -8.26 -13.16
N ALA A 189 -4.44 -8.90 -14.27
CA ALA A 189 -3.51 -9.70 -15.07
C ALA A 189 -3.24 -9.10 -16.46
N SER A 190 -3.96 -8.05 -16.85
CA SER A 190 -3.86 -7.42 -18.16
C SER A 190 -3.58 -5.93 -18.06
N MET A 191 -2.83 -5.43 -19.04
CA MET A 191 -2.58 -3.99 -19.21
C MET A 191 -3.90 -3.24 -19.38
N ARG A 192 -3.93 -2.01 -18.88
CA ARG A 192 -5.05 -1.09 -19.03
C ARG A 192 -4.77 -0.12 -20.17
N VAL A 193 -5.81 0.20 -20.92
CA VAL A 193 -5.77 1.28 -21.90
C VAL A 193 -5.77 2.60 -21.15
N ILE A 194 -4.71 3.40 -21.32
CA ILE A 194 -4.60 4.71 -20.66
C ILE A 194 -5.52 5.71 -21.36
N GLN A 195 -6.59 6.10 -20.68
CA GLN A 195 -7.49 7.14 -21.16
C GLN A 195 -7.14 8.48 -20.52
N VAL A 196 -6.72 9.43 -21.35
CA VAL A 196 -6.41 10.80 -20.91
C VAL A 196 -7.62 11.70 -21.16
N GLY A 197 -8.32 12.05 -20.09
CA GLY A 197 -9.43 13.01 -20.16
C GLY A 197 -8.95 14.46 -20.22
N GLU A 198 -9.80 15.37 -20.72
CA GLU A 198 -9.50 16.80 -20.77
C GLU A 198 -9.15 17.40 -19.41
N GLY A 199 -9.82 16.95 -18.35
CA GLY A 199 -9.55 17.40 -16.98
C GLY A 199 -8.11 17.08 -16.55
N ALA A 200 -7.59 15.91 -16.91
CA ALA A 200 -6.22 15.52 -16.60
C ALA A 200 -5.20 16.39 -17.37
N LEU A 201 -5.45 16.68 -18.64
CA LEU A 201 -4.59 17.58 -19.42
C LEU A 201 -4.58 19.01 -18.84
N LYS A 202 -5.75 19.53 -18.46
CA LYS A 202 -5.87 20.84 -17.80
C LYS A 202 -5.09 20.85 -16.48
N GLU A 203 -5.20 19.80 -15.69
CA GLU A 203 -4.48 19.68 -14.43
C GLU A 203 -2.96 19.63 -14.64
N ILE A 204 -2.46 18.85 -15.60
CA ILE A 204 -1.04 18.79 -15.91
C ILE A 204 -0.49 20.16 -16.34
N LYS A 205 -1.23 20.90 -17.18
CA LYS A 205 -0.87 22.28 -17.55
C LYS A 205 -0.90 23.23 -16.36
N ARG A 206 -1.87 23.08 -15.47
CA ARG A 206 -1.94 23.86 -14.23
C ARG A 206 -0.72 23.60 -13.34
N GLN A 207 -0.32 22.33 -13.20
CA GLN A 207 0.87 21.92 -12.47
C GLN A 207 2.15 22.48 -13.09
N SER A 208 2.26 22.48 -14.43
CA SER A 208 3.42 23.08 -15.10
C SER A 208 3.53 24.58 -14.81
N ARG A 209 2.40 25.29 -14.79
CA ARG A 209 2.36 26.72 -14.43
C ARG A 209 2.77 26.95 -12.98
N ILE A 210 2.35 26.08 -12.06
CA ILE A 210 2.76 26.18 -10.64
C ILE A 210 4.25 25.95 -10.49
N LEU A 211 4.78 24.87 -11.06
CA LEU A 211 6.20 24.50 -10.91
C LEU A 211 7.14 25.55 -11.51
N SER A 212 6.70 26.24 -12.57
CA SER A 212 7.45 27.33 -13.20
C SER A 212 7.28 28.69 -12.51
N GLY A 213 6.59 28.76 -11.36
CA GLY A 213 6.31 30.01 -10.67
C GLY A 213 5.42 30.97 -11.47
N GLY A 214 4.53 30.42 -12.30
CA GLY A 214 3.56 31.15 -13.11
C GLY A 214 3.99 31.46 -14.55
N ARG A 215 5.23 31.14 -14.93
CA ARG A 215 5.87 31.64 -16.17
C ARG A 215 5.58 30.82 -17.41
N VAL A 216 5.44 29.50 -17.26
CA VAL A 216 5.36 28.56 -18.40
C VAL A 216 4.17 27.63 -18.25
N THR A 217 3.34 27.55 -19.29
CA THR A 217 2.30 26.53 -19.42
C THR A 217 2.62 25.67 -20.63
N ILE A 218 2.81 24.37 -20.42
CA ILE A 218 3.23 23.46 -21.50
C ILE A 218 2.12 23.25 -22.53
N SER A 219 2.50 22.91 -23.77
CA SER A 219 1.56 22.63 -24.86
C SER A 219 0.67 21.42 -24.56
N SER A 220 -0.44 21.25 -25.29
CA SER A 220 -1.29 20.05 -25.16
C SER A 220 -0.54 18.76 -25.49
N GLU A 221 0.37 18.82 -26.46
CA GLU A 221 1.20 17.68 -26.87
C GLU A 221 2.18 17.26 -25.78
N LEU A 222 2.86 18.24 -25.15
CA LEU A 222 3.73 17.98 -24.00
C LEU A 222 2.92 17.48 -22.80
N ALA A 223 1.75 18.07 -22.53
CA ALA A 223 0.87 17.60 -21.46
C ALA A 223 0.38 16.17 -21.70
N MET A 224 0.05 15.81 -22.95
CA MET A 224 -0.31 14.45 -23.34
C MET A 224 0.85 13.49 -23.13
N SER A 225 2.06 13.87 -23.53
CA SER A 225 3.27 13.07 -23.30
C SER A 225 3.53 12.82 -21.81
N VAL A 226 3.33 13.83 -20.96
CA VAL A 226 3.41 13.68 -19.50
C VAL A 226 2.30 12.79 -18.95
N ALA A 227 1.06 12.95 -19.45
CA ALA A 227 -0.09 12.15 -19.05
C ALA A 227 0.14 10.66 -19.31
N LEU A 228 0.68 10.32 -20.48
CA LEU A 228 1.00 8.96 -20.89
C LEU A 228 2.24 8.38 -20.19
N GLY A 229 3.04 9.22 -19.53
CA GLY A 229 4.27 8.80 -18.84
C GLY A 229 5.52 8.78 -19.70
N ASN A 230 5.46 9.32 -20.92
CA ASN A 230 6.60 9.42 -21.82
C ASN A 230 7.60 10.51 -21.38
N LEU A 231 7.15 11.49 -20.61
CA LEU A 231 7.96 12.58 -20.08
C LEU A 231 7.60 12.87 -18.62
N GLU A 232 8.58 13.28 -17.85
CA GLU A 232 8.32 13.91 -16.55
C GLU A 232 7.91 15.37 -16.73
N LEU A 233 7.13 15.91 -15.78
CA LEU A 233 6.68 17.30 -15.85
C LEU A 233 7.85 18.30 -15.90
N ALA A 234 8.90 18.04 -15.12
CA ALA A 234 10.10 18.86 -15.13
C ALA A 234 10.85 18.81 -16.47
N GLN A 235 10.84 17.66 -17.15
CA GLN A 235 11.43 17.52 -18.48
C GLN A 235 10.60 18.23 -19.54
N ALA A 236 9.27 18.13 -19.47
CA ALA A 236 8.37 18.84 -20.37
C ALA A 236 8.51 20.37 -20.25
N LEU A 237 8.73 20.89 -19.05
CA LEU A 237 8.99 22.32 -18.82
C LEU A 237 10.30 22.81 -19.44
N LYS A 238 11.34 21.97 -19.50
CA LYS A 238 12.60 22.33 -20.19
C LYS A 238 12.45 22.36 -21.71
N LYS A 239 11.39 21.74 -22.26
CA LYS A 239 11.08 21.66 -23.68
C LYS A 239 10.01 22.67 -24.14
N ALA A 240 9.44 23.43 -23.22
CA ALA A 240 8.36 24.39 -23.46
C ALA A 240 8.91 25.80 -23.63
#